data_AF-A0A812XFV0-F1
#
_entry.id   AF-A0A812XFV0-F1
#
_cell.length_a   1.000
_cell.length_b   1.000
_cell.length_c   1.000
_cell.angle_alpha   90.00
_cell.angle_beta   90.00
_cell.angle_gamma   90.00
#
_symmetry.space_group_name_H-M   'P 1'
#
loop_
_entity.id
_entity.type
_entity.pdbx_description
1 polymer ?
#
loop_
_entity_poly.entity_id
_entity_poly.type
_entity_poly.pdbx_seq_one_letter_code
_entity_poly.pdbx_strand_id
1 'polypeptide(L)'
;MLKRDDGAELSAILKDEQPDITFLQEHKFQDIHVPKHEPDVLRIFDEACADKGPHRATWAVSLQRKGYSGTCAIYHSDAGGGVVDASTGVVGKVEQAEGRSVSLALNCGLTVVGVYVPNSGQQLARLAYRVNEWDKSLRSYLGQARGRGGVVLCGDLNVAHQDLDIWNAAEPRILKQAGTTAEERASFSRFLSELDMVDAFRWLNPEAAGMYTYWSRRHRLRPVNKGLRLDYFLLSRFIAEGTTQVTLQDCRILSKYGGSDHCPVVCSMFI
;
A
#
# COMPACT_ATOMS: atom_id res chain seq x y z
N MET A 1 -1.41 14.65 4.56
CA MET A 1 -1.94 13.99 5.75
C MET A 1 -1.10 14.30 6.99
N LEU A 2 0.09 13.73 7.18
CA LEU A 2 0.89 13.98 8.41
C LEU A 2 1.46 15.40 8.58
N LYS A 3 1.52 16.21 7.52
CA LYS A 3 2.07 17.59 7.53
C LYS A 3 1.01 18.67 7.29
N ARG A 4 -0.28 18.32 7.20
CA ARG A 4 -1.36 19.25 6.81
C ARG A 4 -2.57 19.05 7.72
N ASP A 5 -3.26 20.14 8.04
CA ASP A 5 -4.55 20.17 8.74
C ASP A 5 -4.60 19.47 10.11
N ASP A 6 -3.49 19.54 10.86
CA ASP A 6 -3.32 18.99 12.22
C ASP A 6 -3.71 17.51 12.39
N GLY A 7 -3.76 16.74 11.30
CA GLY A 7 -4.15 15.32 11.32
C GLY A 7 -5.65 15.08 11.45
N ALA A 8 -6.52 16.09 11.29
CA ALA A 8 -7.96 15.95 11.48
C ALA A 8 -8.60 14.88 10.57
N GLU A 9 -8.25 14.87 9.27
CA GLU A 9 -8.78 13.85 8.35
C GLU A 9 -8.26 12.44 8.68
N LEU A 10 -6.98 12.33 9.09
CA LEU A 10 -6.43 11.04 9.55
C LEU A 10 -7.18 10.55 10.79
N SER A 11 -7.42 11.43 11.77
CA SER A 11 -8.21 11.09 12.96
C SER A 11 -9.63 10.64 12.60
N ALA A 12 -10.28 11.29 11.62
CA ALA A 12 -11.61 10.87 11.16
C ALA A 12 -11.59 9.48 10.50
N ILE A 13 -10.58 9.18 9.67
CA ILE A 13 -10.40 7.85 9.08
C ILE A 13 -10.20 6.80 10.18
N LEU A 14 -9.33 7.08 11.15
CA LEU A 14 -9.02 6.16 12.24
C LEU A 14 -10.24 5.89 13.13
N LYS A 15 -11.03 6.92 13.42
CA LYS A 15 -12.29 6.78 14.18
C LYS A 15 -13.31 5.92 13.46
N ASP A 16 -13.49 6.14 12.16
CA ASP A 16 -14.46 5.39 11.34
C ASP A 16 -14.02 3.92 11.13
N GLU A 17 -12.72 3.69 10.95
CA GLU A 17 -12.21 2.39 10.44
C GLU A 17 -11.53 1.52 11.51
N GLN A 18 -11.08 2.11 12.63
CA GLN A 18 -10.40 1.41 13.73
C GLN A 18 -9.39 0.35 13.24
N PRO A 19 -8.36 0.69 12.45
CA PRO A 19 -7.47 -0.29 11.85
C PRO A 19 -6.54 -0.94 12.88
N ASP A 20 -6.20 -2.22 12.72
CA ASP A 20 -5.15 -2.87 13.53
C ASP A 20 -3.73 -2.52 13.05
N ILE A 21 -3.60 -2.33 11.73
CA ILE A 21 -2.36 -1.99 11.04
C ILE A 21 -2.69 -0.93 9.99
N THR A 22 -1.94 0.17 9.98
CA THR A 22 -2.02 1.24 8.99
C THR A 22 -0.67 1.41 8.33
N PHE A 23 -0.63 1.33 7.01
CA PHE A 23 0.55 1.68 6.22
C PHE A 23 0.38 3.07 5.62
N LEU A 24 1.38 3.92 5.80
CA LEU A 24 1.46 5.23 5.16
C LEU A 24 2.65 5.26 4.19
N GLN A 25 2.37 5.68 2.96
CA GLN A 25 3.37 5.87 1.90
C GLN A 25 3.65 7.35 1.70
N GLU A 26 4.82 7.66 1.12
CA GLU A 26 5.23 9.02 0.77
C GLU A 26 5.22 10.01 1.96
N HIS A 27 5.56 9.55 3.16
CA HIS A 27 5.61 10.44 4.33
C HIS A 27 6.73 11.50 4.22
N LYS A 28 7.76 11.26 3.39
CA LYS A 28 8.82 12.23 3.03
C LYS A 28 9.58 12.76 4.25
N PHE A 29 9.63 11.99 5.33
CA PHE A 29 10.51 12.26 6.45
C PHE A 29 11.93 11.78 6.13
N GLN A 30 12.84 12.16 7.01
CA GLN A 30 14.24 11.73 7.05
C GLN A 30 14.47 11.23 8.47
N ASP A 31 15.56 10.52 8.73
CA ASP A 31 15.82 9.95 10.06
C ASP A 31 15.71 10.99 11.17
N ILE A 32 16.25 12.19 10.95
CA ILE A 32 16.22 13.27 11.94
C ILE A 32 14.82 13.81 12.25
N HIS A 33 13.85 13.57 11.37
CA HIS A 33 12.47 14.02 11.54
C HIS A 33 11.65 13.00 12.35
N VAL A 34 11.98 11.71 12.28
CA VAL A 34 11.15 10.63 12.86
C VAL A 34 11.01 10.80 14.38
N PRO A 35 12.09 10.93 15.18
CA PRO A 35 11.96 11.09 16.64
C PRO A 35 11.17 12.33 17.07
N LYS A 36 11.12 13.36 16.22
CA LYS A 36 10.38 14.60 16.49
C LYS A 36 8.88 14.44 16.23
N HIS A 37 8.50 13.66 15.22
CA HIS A 37 7.12 13.58 14.76
C HIS A 37 6.39 12.31 15.20
N GLU A 38 7.11 11.22 15.44
CA GLU A 38 6.51 9.95 15.86
C GLU A 38 5.61 10.09 17.09
N PRO A 39 5.99 10.80 18.18
CA PRO A 39 5.11 10.94 19.35
C PRO A 39 3.76 11.58 19.01
N ASP A 40 3.75 12.60 18.14
CA ASP A 40 2.51 13.26 17.70
C ASP A 40 1.66 12.33 16.83
N VAL A 41 2.29 11.56 15.94
CA VAL A 41 1.58 10.58 15.11
C VAL A 41 0.96 9.50 15.99
N LEU A 42 1.73 8.87 16.87
CA LEU A 42 1.22 7.83 17.76
C LEU A 42 0.10 8.35 18.64
N ARG A 43 0.22 9.58 19.16
CA ARG A 43 -0.86 10.22 19.93
C ARG A 43 -2.16 10.33 19.14
N ILE A 44 -2.12 10.71 17.85
CA ILE A 44 -3.33 10.75 17.00
C ILE A 44 -3.98 9.37 16.89
N PHE A 45 -3.16 8.32 16.75
CA PHE A 45 -3.66 6.93 16.67
C PHE A 45 -4.23 6.46 18.01
N ASP A 46 -3.52 6.68 19.11
CA ASP A 46 -3.96 6.28 20.45
C ASP A 46 -5.24 7.02 20.87
N GLU A 47 -5.39 8.30 20.50
CA GLU A 47 -6.61 9.07 20.77
C GLU A 47 -7.79 8.62 19.89
N ALA A 48 -7.55 8.31 18.62
CA ALA A 48 -8.60 7.93 17.67
C ALA A 48 -9.04 6.46 17.82
N CYS A 49 -8.13 5.59 18.26
CA CYS A 49 -8.32 4.15 18.43
C CYS A 49 -8.12 3.73 19.90
N ALA A 50 -8.68 4.50 20.84
CA ALA A 50 -8.42 4.37 22.28
C ALA A 50 -8.69 2.96 22.85
N ASP A 51 -9.65 2.23 22.29
CA ASP A 51 -10.02 0.88 22.73
C ASP A 51 -8.96 -0.18 22.38
N LYS A 52 -8.00 0.16 21.52
CA LYS A 52 -6.94 -0.77 21.09
C LYS A 52 -5.70 -0.71 21.97
N GLY A 53 -5.53 0.30 22.83
CA GLY A 53 -4.27 0.48 23.56
C GLY A 53 -3.17 1.13 22.70
N PRO A 54 -1.91 1.14 23.18
CA PRO A 54 -0.85 1.94 22.59
C PRO A 54 -0.36 1.36 21.25
N HIS A 55 -0.24 2.24 20.26
CA HIS A 55 0.30 1.91 18.95
C HIS A 55 1.83 1.96 18.94
N ARG A 56 2.41 1.19 18.04
CA ARG A 56 3.84 1.20 17.71
C ARG A 56 3.99 1.61 16.25
N ALA A 57 5.16 2.13 15.91
CA ALA A 57 5.50 2.47 14.54
C ALA A 57 6.82 1.85 14.09
N THR A 58 6.91 1.53 12.80
CA THR A 58 8.16 1.16 12.12
C THR A 58 8.30 2.02 10.88
N TRP A 59 9.39 2.76 10.79
CA TRP A 59 9.62 3.77 9.73
C TRP A 59 10.76 3.35 8.81
N ALA A 60 10.52 3.40 7.52
CA ALA A 60 11.52 3.31 6.48
C ALA A 60 11.63 4.69 5.78
N VAL A 61 12.75 5.38 5.96
CA VAL A 61 12.97 6.70 5.33
C VAL A 61 13.79 6.57 4.04
N SER A 62 13.72 7.57 3.17
CA SER A 62 14.70 7.68 2.08
C SER A 62 16.00 8.30 2.57
N LEU A 63 17.10 7.56 2.40
CA LEU A 63 18.48 7.99 2.62
C LEU A 63 19.09 8.64 1.37
N GLN A 64 18.57 8.34 0.17
CA GLN A 64 19.11 8.87 -1.09
C GLN A 64 18.72 10.34 -1.34
N ARG A 65 17.50 10.75 -0.98
CA ARG A 65 17.00 12.08 -1.34
C ARG A 65 16.10 12.66 -0.26
N LYS A 66 16.40 13.90 0.14
CA LYS A 66 15.58 14.64 1.10
C LYS A 66 14.16 14.88 0.55
N GLY A 67 13.16 14.66 1.39
CA GLY A 67 11.76 14.92 1.04
C GLY A 67 11.19 13.99 -0.03
N TYR A 68 11.74 12.79 -0.16
CA TYR A 68 11.36 11.80 -1.16
C TYR A 68 10.95 10.48 -0.52
N SER A 69 9.98 9.79 -1.14
CA SER A 69 9.57 8.45 -0.73
C SER A 69 9.28 8.37 0.79
N GLY A 70 9.56 7.22 1.39
CA GLY A 70 9.34 6.91 2.78
C GLY A 70 8.04 6.14 2.98
N THR A 71 8.11 5.09 3.79
CA THR A 71 6.97 4.26 4.19
C THR A 71 7.01 4.04 5.69
N CYS A 72 5.85 3.91 6.32
CA CYS A 72 5.79 3.42 7.69
C CYS A 72 4.58 2.53 7.91
N ALA A 73 4.70 1.65 8.90
CA ALA A 73 3.58 0.94 9.48
C ALA A 73 3.34 1.48 10.89
N ILE A 74 2.08 1.78 11.20
CA ILE A 74 1.59 2.07 12.55
C ILE A 74 0.63 0.94 12.91
N TYR A 75 0.83 0.29 14.05
CA TYR A 75 0.11 -0.93 14.38
C TYR A 75 -0.08 -1.11 15.88
N HIS A 76 -1.15 -1.81 16.26
CA HIS A 76 -1.32 -2.29 17.62
C HIS A 76 -0.41 -3.51 17.88
N SER A 77 0.10 -3.65 19.11
CA SER A 77 1.03 -4.75 19.45
C SER A 77 0.40 -6.13 19.29
N ASP A 78 -0.91 -6.25 19.51
CA ASP A 78 -1.67 -7.51 19.41
C ASP A 78 -2.28 -7.75 18.03
N ALA A 79 -1.98 -6.91 17.03
CA ALA A 79 -2.47 -7.11 15.67
C ALA A 79 -2.12 -8.52 15.17
N GLY A 80 -3.13 -9.27 14.68
CA GLY A 80 -2.96 -10.65 14.25
C GLY A 80 -2.46 -11.61 15.35
N GLY A 81 -2.86 -11.37 16.61
CA GLY A 81 -2.43 -12.16 17.77
C GLY A 81 -1.03 -11.81 18.27
N GLY A 82 -0.41 -10.75 17.75
CA GLY A 82 0.90 -10.26 18.14
C GLY A 82 1.84 -10.01 16.97
N VAL A 83 2.51 -8.85 16.95
CA VAL A 83 3.57 -8.56 15.97
C VAL A 83 4.90 -9.14 16.45
N VAL A 84 5.39 -10.15 15.72
CA VAL A 84 6.61 -10.92 16.04
C VAL A 84 7.87 -10.24 15.54
N ASP A 85 7.80 -9.70 14.33
CA ASP A 85 8.91 -8.98 13.68
C ASP A 85 8.37 -7.80 12.90
N ALA A 86 9.15 -6.71 12.89
CA ALA A 86 8.90 -5.54 12.07
C ALA A 86 10.21 -5.12 11.41
N SER A 87 10.25 -5.17 10.09
CA SER A 87 11.46 -4.94 9.30
C SER A 87 11.22 -3.96 8.15
N THR A 88 12.26 -3.25 7.76
CA THR A 88 12.23 -2.27 6.66
C THR A 88 13.22 -2.64 5.57
N GLY A 89 12.98 -2.22 4.33
CA GLY A 89 13.96 -2.39 3.26
C GLY A 89 14.16 -3.86 2.85
N VAL A 90 13.06 -4.61 2.81
CA VAL A 90 13.04 -6.06 2.58
C VAL A 90 13.12 -6.45 1.09
N VAL A 91 12.95 -5.50 0.19
CA VAL A 91 12.94 -5.59 -1.27
C VAL A 91 14.30 -5.20 -1.85
N GLY A 92 15.30 -6.04 -1.62
CA GLY A 92 16.62 -5.91 -2.26
C GLY A 92 17.46 -4.71 -1.80
N LYS A 93 18.70 -4.62 -2.30
CA LYS A 93 19.72 -3.69 -1.75
C LYS A 93 19.49 -2.21 -2.08
N VAL A 94 18.97 -1.90 -3.27
CA VAL A 94 18.72 -0.50 -3.69
C VAL A 94 17.56 0.11 -2.89
N GLU A 95 16.61 -0.70 -2.43
CA GLU A 95 15.49 -0.25 -1.61
C GLU A 95 15.92 0.34 -0.27
N GLN A 96 16.90 -0.28 0.39
CA GLN A 96 17.29 0.10 1.75
C GLN A 96 17.61 1.61 1.84
N ALA A 97 17.95 2.23 0.71
CA ALA A 97 18.19 3.66 0.62
C ALA A 97 16.99 4.52 0.15
N GLU A 98 15.93 3.95 -0.43
CA GLU A 98 14.70 4.68 -0.84
C GLU A 98 13.54 4.58 0.17
N GLY A 99 13.58 3.65 1.13
CA GLY A 99 12.59 3.56 2.22
C GLY A 99 11.19 3.20 1.74
N ARG A 100 11.06 2.16 0.90
CA ARG A 100 9.83 1.85 0.16
C ARG A 100 9.08 0.61 0.66
N SER A 101 9.56 -0.05 1.70
CA SER A 101 8.86 -1.19 2.28
C SER A 101 8.98 -1.26 3.79
N VAL A 102 7.91 -1.74 4.39
CA VAL A 102 7.84 -2.23 5.76
C VAL A 102 7.14 -3.58 5.75
N SER A 103 7.69 -4.57 6.45
CA SER A 103 7.11 -5.89 6.61
C SER A 103 6.85 -6.18 8.07
N LEU A 104 5.67 -6.70 8.37
CA LEU A 104 5.26 -7.15 9.70
C LEU A 104 4.98 -8.65 9.66
N ALA A 105 5.62 -9.43 10.52
CA ALA A 105 5.29 -10.83 10.74
C ALA A 105 4.37 -10.95 11.96
N LEU A 106 3.24 -11.65 11.83
CA LEU A 106 2.20 -11.76 12.85
C LEU A 106 2.11 -13.19 13.40
N ASN A 107 1.74 -13.34 14.66
CA ASN A 107 1.57 -14.64 15.35
C ASN A 107 0.53 -15.54 14.69
N CYS A 108 -0.49 -14.97 14.05
CA CYS A 108 -1.50 -15.73 13.28
C CYS A 108 -0.95 -16.38 12.00
N GLY A 109 0.35 -16.25 11.71
CA GLY A 109 0.99 -16.86 10.54
C GLY A 109 0.92 -16.00 9.28
N LEU A 110 0.56 -14.72 9.40
CA LEU A 110 0.57 -13.77 8.29
C LEU A 110 1.85 -12.94 8.26
N THR A 111 2.34 -12.67 7.06
CA THR A 111 3.28 -11.57 6.79
C THR A 111 2.56 -10.47 6.02
N VAL A 112 2.47 -9.28 6.60
CA VAL A 112 1.87 -8.11 5.96
C VAL A 112 2.98 -7.17 5.49
N VAL A 113 3.06 -6.96 4.17
CA VAL A 113 4.10 -6.18 3.52
C VAL A 113 3.45 -4.92 2.94
N GLY A 114 3.76 -3.76 3.50
CA GLY A 114 3.39 -2.47 2.96
C GLY A 114 4.49 -1.92 2.06
N VAL A 115 4.12 -1.45 0.87
CA VAL A 115 5.08 -0.93 -0.12
C VAL A 115 4.65 0.42 -0.72
N TYR A 116 5.66 1.16 -1.19
CA TYR A 116 5.51 2.27 -2.13
C TYR A 116 6.37 1.98 -3.36
N VAL A 117 5.75 1.41 -4.39
CA VAL A 117 6.48 0.90 -5.55
C VAL A 117 6.99 2.07 -6.41
N PRO A 118 8.25 2.05 -6.92
CA PRO A 118 8.79 3.14 -7.73
C PRO A 118 7.92 3.47 -8.94
N ASN A 119 7.48 4.72 -9.07
CA ASN A 119 6.88 5.17 -10.31
C ASN A 119 7.90 5.07 -11.47
N SER A 120 7.46 4.63 -12.65
CA SER A 120 8.33 4.52 -13.85
C SER A 120 8.86 5.86 -14.36
N GLY A 121 8.34 6.98 -13.85
CA GLY A 121 8.88 8.31 -14.06
C GLY A 121 8.49 8.93 -15.39
N GLN A 122 8.93 10.17 -15.59
CA GLN A 122 8.72 10.87 -16.86
C GLN A 122 9.44 10.14 -17.99
N GLN A 123 8.79 10.07 -19.15
CA GLN A 123 9.29 9.36 -20.33
C GLN A 123 9.68 7.90 -20.04
N LEU A 124 9.09 7.30 -18.98
CA LEU A 124 9.32 5.91 -18.56
C LEU A 124 10.79 5.62 -18.20
N ALA A 125 11.55 6.64 -17.76
CA ALA A 125 12.98 6.55 -17.49
C ALA A 125 13.38 5.47 -16.45
N ARG A 126 12.46 5.10 -15.56
CA ARG A 126 12.67 4.06 -14.53
C ARG A 126 11.92 2.76 -14.82
N LEU A 127 11.23 2.63 -15.95
CA LEU A 127 10.40 1.45 -16.25
C LEU A 127 11.21 0.14 -16.21
N ALA A 128 12.39 0.14 -16.83
CA ALA A 128 13.26 -1.04 -16.84
C ALA A 128 13.68 -1.45 -15.42
N TYR A 129 14.12 -0.49 -14.60
CA TYR A 129 14.45 -0.72 -13.20
C TYR A 129 13.25 -1.26 -12.41
N ARG A 130 12.10 -0.59 -12.55
CA ARG A 130 10.83 -0.95 -11.91
C ARG A 130 10.44 -2.40 -12.21
N VAL A 131 10.42 -2.81 -13.48
CA VAL A 131 9.92 -4.13 -13.87
C VAL A 131 10.95 -5.24 -13.67
N ASN A 132 12.22 -5.00 -14.03
CA ASN A 132 13.23 -6.05 -14.11
C ASN A 132 14.01 -6.26 -12.81
N GLU A 133 14.09 -5.22 -11.97
CA GLU A 133 14.85 -5.28 -10.72
C GLU A 133 13.91 -5.20 -9.52
N TRP A 134 13.10 -4.14 -9.44
CA TRP A 134 12.27 -3.87 -8.28
C TRP A 134 11.17 -4.91 -8.09
N ASP A 135 10.27 -5.03 -9.07
CA ASP A 135 9.14 -5.95 -8.98
C ASP A 135 9.62 -7.40 -8.85
N LYS A 136 10.75 -7.74 -9.50
CA LYS A 136 11.38 -9.05 -9.37
C LYS A 136 11.88 -9.31 -7.94
N SER A 137 12.52 -8.33 -7.32
CA SER A 137 12.98 -8.42 -5.93
C SER A 137 11.81 -8.55 -4.96
N LEU A 138 10.73 -7.80 -5.20
CA LEU A 138 9.52 -7.87 -4.37
C LEU A 138 8.86 -9.24 -4.51
N ARG A 139 8.71 -9.77 -5.73
CA ARG A 139 8.19 -11.12 -5.93
C ARG A 139 9.02 -12.19 -5.23
N SER A 140 10.35 -12.09 -5.31
CA SER A 140 11.24 -13.02 -4.60
C SER A 140 11.03 -12.98 -3.09
N TYR A 141 10.95 -11.79 -2.50
CA TYR A 141 10.69 -11.63 -1.07
C TYR A 141 9.32 -12.19 -0.67
N LEU A 142 8.27 -11.86 -1.40
CA LEU A 142 6.91 -12.36 -1.14
C LEU A 142 6.84 -13.88 -1.28
N GLY A 143 7.54 -14.48 -2.24
CA GLY A 143 7.65 -15.94 -2.38
C GLY A 143 8.30 -16.60 -1.15
N GLN A 144 9.37 -16.00 -0.62
CA GLN A 144 10.01 -16.47 0.62
C GLN A 144 9.10 -16.31 1.85
N ALA A 145 8.39 -15.18 1.95
CA ALA A 145 7.43 -14.95 3.02
C ALA A 145 6.27 -15.96 2.97
N ARG A 146 5.76 -16.26 1.77
CA ARG A 146 4.69 -17.24 1.55
C ARG A 146 5.10 -18.67 1.92
N GLY A 147 6.39 -19.00 1.80
CA GLY A 147 6.93 -20.26 2.30
C GLY A 147 6.82 -20.45 3.82
N ARG A 148 6.51 -19.38 4.58
CA ARG A 148 6.36 -19.38 6.03
C ARG A 148 4.91 -19.21 6.51
N GLY A 149 3.97 -18.90 5.61
CA GLY A 149 2.58 -18.62 5.96
C GLY A 149 1.83 -17.79 4.92
N GLY A 150 0.74 -17.14 5.32
CA GLY A 150 -0.01 -16.25 4.44
C GLY A 150 0.68 -14.92 4.23
N VAL A 151 0.53 -14.36 3.03
CA VAL A 151 1.11 -13.05 2.68
C VAL A 151 0.02 -12.10 2.23
N VAL A 152 0.09 -10.89 2.76
CA VAL A 152 -0.70 -9.72 2.36
C VAL A 152 0.28 -8.66 1.87
N LEU A 153 0.22 -8.28 0.60
CA LEU A 153 0.93 -7.12 0.06
C LEU A 153 -0.05 -5.95 -0.02
N CYS A 154 0.32 -4.76 0.47
CA CYS A 154 -0.53 -3.59 0.38
C CYS A 154 0.24 -2.29 0.08
N GLY A 155 -0.49 -1.27 -0.37
CA GLY A 155 0.02 0.07 -0.62
C GLY A 155 -0.07 0.50 -2.09
N ASP A 156 0.64 1.58 -2.41
CA ASP A 156 0.70 2.14 -3.77
C ASP A 156 1.63 1.29 -4.64
N LEU A 157 1.01 0.46 -5.48
CA LEU A 157 1.72 -0.35 -6.46
C LEU A 157 2.02 0.41 -7.73
N ASN A 158 1.65 1.69 -7.88
CA ASN A 158 1.96 2.54 -9.02
C ASN A 158 1.65 1.84 -10.37
N VAL A 159 0.54 1.11 -10.45
CA VAL A 159 0.03 0.49 -11.67
C VAL A 159 -1.48 0.29 -11.59
N ALA A 160 -2.19 0.63 -12.65
CA ALA A 160 -3.59 0.26 -12.87
C ALA A 160 -3.62 -1.04 -13.70
N HIS A 161 -4.04 -2.14 -13.08
CA HIS A 161 -3.86 -3.48 -13.65
C HIS A 161 -4.79 -3.76 -14.83
N GLN A 162 -6.08 -3.51 -14.67
CA GLN A 162 -7.10 -3.78 -15.68
C GLN A 162 -7.60 -2.48 -16.33
N ASP A 163 -8.26 -2.58 -17.48
CA ASP A 163 -8.84 -1.41 -18.15
C ASP A 163 -9.91 -0.74 -17.27
N LEU A 164 -10.60 -1.52 -16.43
CA LEU A 164 -11.56 -1.04 -15.42
C LEU A 164 -10.90 -0.13 -14.35
N ASP A 165 -9.58 -0.24 -14.19
CA ASP A 165 -8.79 0.55 -13.24
C ASP A 165 -8.33 1.90 -13.82
N ILE A 166 -8.72 2.22 -15.06
CA ILE A 166 -8.27 3.38 -15.83
C ILE A 166 -9.50 4.14 -16.37
N TRP A 167 -9.63 5.43 -16.06
CA TRP A 167 -10.78 6.25 -16.51
C TRP A 167 -11.06 6.23 -18.02
N ASN A 168 -10.03 6.12 -18.86
CA ASN A 168 -10.20 6.08 -20.31
C ASN A 168 -9.17 5.15 -20.94
N ALA A 169 -9.27 3.85 -20.62
CA ALA A 169 -8.37 2.82 -21.15
C ALA A 169 -8.36 2.73 -22.69
N ALA A 170 -9.43 3.16 -23.35
CA ALA A 170 -9.54 3.17 -24.81
C ALA A 170 -8.63 4.20 -25.49
N GLU A 171 -8.14 5.23 -24.78
CA GLU A 171 -7.22 6.22 -25.33
C GLU A 171 -5.78 5.69 -25.33
N PRO A 172 -5.17 5.40 -26.49
CA PRO A 172 -3.86 4.76 -26.55
C PRO A 172 -2.73 5.56 -25.91
N ARG A 173 -2.87 6.90 -25.82
CA ARG A 173 -1.87 7.74 -25.13
C ARG A 173 -1.87 7.54 -23.63
N ILE A 174 -3.01 7.15 -23.03
CA ILE A 174 -3.07 6.87 -21.59
C ILE A 174 -2.24 5.62 -21.30
N LEU A 175 -2.42 4.53 -22.05
CA LEU A 175 -1.69 3.26 -21.88
C LEU A 175 -0.17 3.34 -22.13
N LYS A 176 0.35 4.50 -22.51
CA LYS A 176 1.79 4.78 -22.68
C LYS A 176 2.38 5.60 -21.53
N GLN A 177 1.61 5.86 -20.48
CA GLN A 177 2.03 6.62 -19.31
C GLN A 177 2.42 5.69 -18.17
N ALA A 178 3.33 6.16 -17.32
CA ALA A 178 3.72 5.46 -16.10
C ALA A 178 2.47 5.13 -15.26
N GLY A 179 2.41 3.90 -14.77
CA GLY A 179 1.27 3.32 -14.08
C GLY A 179 0.22 2.68 -14.97
N THR A 180 0.39 2.64 -16.30
CA THR A 180 -0.59 2.03 -17.22
C THR A 180 0.05 1.26 -18.38
N THR A 181 1.39 1.18 -18.42
CA THR A 181 2.11 0.52 -19.50
C THR A 181 1.84 -0.99 -19.52
N ALA A 182 1.96 -1.60 -20.69
CA ALA A 182 1.81 -3.05 -20.84
C ALA A 182 2.82 -3.81 -19.96
N GLU A 183 4.03 -3.29 -19.81
CA GLU A 183 5.11 -3.87 -19.02
C GLU A 183 4.82 -3.84 -17.52
N GLU A 184 4.31 -2.71 -17.00
CA GLU A 184 3.88 -2.61 -15.59
C GLU A 184 2.71 -3.55 -15.32
N ARG A 185 1.71 -3.58 -16.21
CA ARG A 185 0.52 -4.44 -16.08
C ARG A 185 0.88 -5.92 -16.15
N ALA A 186 1.76 -6.31 -17.07
CA ALA A 186 2.28 -7.68 -17.15
C ALA A 186 3.10 -8.04 -15.91
N SER A 187 3.88 -7.09 -15.36
CA SER A 187 4.60 -7.29 -14.11
C SER A 187 3.68 -7.50 -12.92
N PHE A 188 2.58 -6.74 -12.85
CA PHE A 188 1.53 -6.95 -11.86
C PHE A 188 0.91 -8.34 -11.99
N SER A 189 0.55 -8.77 -13.20
CA SER A 189 -0.02 -10.10 -13.45
C SER A 189 0.88 -11.24 -12.95
N ARG A 190 2.21 -11.07 -12.99
CA ARG A 190 3.15 -12.05 -12.44
C ARG A 190 3.04 -12.20 -10.93
N PHE A 191 2.72 -11.15 -10.16
CA PHE A 191 2.44 -11.30 -8.74
C PHE A 191 1.26 -12.24 -8.52
N LEU A 192 0.19 -12.09 -9.32
CA LEU A 192 -1.00 -12.93 -9.20
C LEU A 192 -0.71 -14.38 -9.62
N SER A 193 -0.06 -14.58 -10.76
CA SER A 193 0.13 -15.92 -11.32
C SER A 193 1.29 -16.70 -10.69
N GLU A 194 2.45 -16.07 -10.47
CA GLU A 194 3.65 -16.76 -9.96
C GLU A 194 3.57 -17.01 -8.45
N LEU A 195 2.94 -16.09 -7.71
CA LEU A 195 2.80 -16.19 -6.26
C LEU A 195 1.42 -16.64 -5.82
N ASP A 196 0.54 -17.00 -6.76
CA ASP A 196 -0.84 -17.42 -6.51
C ASP A 196 -1.54 -16.50 -5.48
N MET A 197 -1.55 -15.22 -5.87
CA MET A 197 -2.16 -14.13 -5.12
C MET A 197 -3.38 -13.60 -5.88
N VAL A 198 -4.27 -12.92 -5.16
CA VAL A 198 -5.46 -12.28 -5.71
C VAL A 198 -5.52 -10.82 -5.27
N ASP A 199 -6.07 -9.96 -6.13
CA ASP A 199 -6.43 -8.59 -5.76
C ASP A 199 -7.73 -8.61 -4.96
N ALA A 200 -7.68 -8.24 -3.68
CA ALA A 200 -8.82 -8.32 -2.76
C ALA A 200 -10.02 -7.49 -3.24
N PHE A 201 -9.77 -6.29 -3.78
CA PHE A 201 -10.85 -5.43 -4.26
C PHE A 201 -11.55 -6.06 -5.46
N ARG A 202 -10.75 -6.56 -6.41
CA ARG A 202 -11.26 -7.18 -7.65
C ARG A 202 -11.90 -8.55 -7.38
N TRP A 203 -11.44 -9.27 -6.37
CA TRP A 203 -12.06 -10.53 -5.91
C TRP A 203 -13.51 -10.31 -5.47
N LEU A 204 -13.74 -9.24 -4.69
CA LEU A 204 -15.07 -8.89 -4.17
C LEU A 204 -15.92 -8.11 -5.19
N ASN A 205 -15.28 -7.37 -6.10
CA ASN A 205 -15.91 -6.46 -7.05
C ASN A 205 -15.39 -6.69 -8.47
N PRO A 206 -15.63 -7.86 -9.09
CA PRO A 206 -14.99 -8.26 -10.34
C PRO A 206 -15.25 -7.28 -11.49
N GLU A 207 -16.46 -6.75 -11.59
CA GLU A 207 -16.88 -5.88 -12.70
C GLU A 207 -16.86 -4.38 -12.36
N ALA A 208 -16.45 -4.00 -11.14
CA ALA A 208 -16.49 -2.60 -10.73
C ALA A 208 -15.54 -1.74 -11.57
N ALA A 209 -16.09 -0.67 -12.15
CA ALA A 209 -15.38 0.37 -12.90
C ALA A 209 -15.60 1.73 -12.23
N GLY A 210 -14.71 2.70 -12.50
CA GLY A 210 -14.84 4.04 -11.91
C GLY A 210 -14.33 4.16 -10.47
N MET A 211 -13.79 3.06 -9.92
CA MET A 211 -13.30 2.95 -8.54
C MET A 211 -11.80 3.20 -8.50
N TYR A 212 -11.42 4.47 -8.47
CA TYR A 212 -10.02 4.90 -8.49
C TYR A 212 -9.50 5.20 -7.09
N THR A 213 -8.18 5.17 -6.93
CA THR A 213 -7.51 5.54 -5.67
C THR A 213 -6.61 6.74 -5.85
N TYR A 214 -6.28 7.13 -7.08
CA TYR A 214 -5.43 8.26 -7.42
C TYR A 214 -6.10 9.20 -8.44
N TRP A 215 -5.95 10.51 -8.21
CA TRP A 215 -6.35 11.57 -9.16
C TRP A 215 -5.31 12.68 -9.23
N SER A 216 -4.90 13.06 -10.44
CA SER A 216 -3.91 14.13 -10.63
C SER A 216 -4.39 15.46 -10.04
N ARG A 217 -3.71 15.93 -8.99
CA ARG A 217 -3.93 17.27 -8.40
C ARG A 217 -3.63 18.39 -9.38
N ARG A 218 -2.58 18.25 -10.19
CA ARG A 218 -2.16 19.26 -11.20
C ARG A 218 -3.29 19.59 -12.17
N HIS A 219 -4.04 18.57 -12.59
CA HIS A 219 -5.13 18.70 -13.54
C HIS A 219 -6.52 18.72 -12.89
N ARG A 220 -6.59 18.72 -11.55
CA ARG A 220 -7.83 18.74 -10.74
C ARG A 220 -8.84 17.68 -11.18
N LEU A 221 -8.38 16.42 -11.31
CA LEU A 221 -9.18 15.36 -11.90
C LEU A 221 -10.15 14.65 -10.96
N ARG A 222 -10.02 14.87 -9.65
CA ARG A 222 -10.86 14.21 -8.65
C ARG A 222 -12.36 14.57 -8.75
N PRO A 223 -12.76 15.85 -8.89
CA PRO A 223 -14.19 16.22 -9.00
C PRO A 223 -14.91 15.63 -10.22
N VAL A 224 -14.17 15.34 -11.30
CA VAL A 224 -14.70 14.73 -12.54
C VAL A 224 -14.43 13.22 -12.62
N ASN A 225 -13.98 12.62 -11.52
CA ASN A 225 -13.62 11.22 -11.37
C ASN A 225 -12.73 10.65 -12.50
N LYS A 226 -11.71 11.40 -12.93
CA LYS A 226 -10.74 10.93 -13.93
C LYS A 226 -9.48 10.42 -13.25
N GLY A 227 -9.49 9.16 -12.82
CA GLY A 227 -8.44 8.59 -11.97
C GLY A 227 -7.82 7.30 -12.50
N LEU A 228 -6.91 6.77 -11.67
CA LEU A 228 -6.33 5.43 -11.77
C LEU A 228 -6.52 4.72 -10.42
N ARG A 229 -6.71 3.40 -10.43
CA ARG A 229 -6.58 2.58 -9.21
C ARG A 229 -5.14 2.09 -9.09
N LEU A 230 -4.40 2.66 -8.14
CA LEU A 230 -2.97 2.41 -7.93
C LEU A 230 -2.66 1.74 -6.58
N ASP A 231 -3.62 1.74 -5.66
CA ASP A 231 -3.46 1.26 -4.28
C ASP A 231 -4.22 -0.06 -4.11
N TYR A 232 -3.54 -1.07 -3.57
CA TYR A 232 -4.03 -2.46 -3.57
C TYR A 232 -3.87 -3.14 -2.22
N PHE A 233 -4.65 -4.20 -2.05
CA PHE A 233 -4.33 -5.34 -1.19
C PHE A 233 -4.27 -6.59 -2.07
N LEU A 234 -3.08 -7.18 -2.21
CA LEU A 234 -2.92 -8.49 -2.83
C LEU A 234 -2.76 -9.54 -1.72
N LEU A 235 -3.55 -10.60 -1.79
CA LEU A 235 -3.61 -11.63 -0.75
C LEU A 235 -3.18 -12.97 -1.32
N SER A 236 -2.55 -13.81 -0.51
CA SER A 236 -2.46 -15.25 -0.83
C SER A 236 -3.86 -15.79 -1.10
N ARG A 237 -4.04 -16.53 -2.20
CA ARG A 237 -5.37 -16.98 -2.68
C ARG A 237 -6.24 -17.62 -1.59
N PHE A 238 -5.65 -18.50 -0.77
CA PHE A 238 -6.36 -19.21 0.29
C PHE A 238 -7.02 -18.29 1.33
N ILE A 239 -6.51 -17.07 1.51
CA ILE A 239 -7.12 -16.06 2.40
C ILE A 239 -8.44 -15.57 1.79
N ALA A 240 -8.48 -15.37 0.47
CA ALA A 240 -9.69 -14.92 -0.21
C ALA A 240 -10.73 -16.04 -0.38
N GLU A 241 -10.28 -17.29 -0.46
CA GLU A 241 -11.14 -18.47 -0.52
C GLU A 241 -11.69 -18.89 0.85
N GLY A 242 -11.12 -18.36 1.94
CA GLY A 242 -11.53 -18.69 3.31
C GLY A 242 -11.22 -20.12 3.73
N THR A 243 -10.14 -20.69 3.19
CA THR A 243 -9.71 -22.07 3.49
C THR A 243 -8.75 -22.16 4.68
N THR A 244 -8.55 -21.05 5.37
CA THR A 244 -7.72 -20.95 6.58
C THR A 244 -8.43 -20.16 7.67
N GLN A 245 -7.86 -20.10 8.88
CA GLN A 245 -8.37 -19.26 9.96
C GLN A 245 -8.42 -17.76 9.60
N VAL A 246 -7.57 -17.32 8.68
CA VAL A 246 -7.61 -15.97 8.13
C VAL A 246 -8.44 -15.94 6.86
N THR A 247 -9.48 -15.10 6.83
CA THR A 247 -10.38 -14.98 5.67
C THR A 247 -10.66 -13.53 5.31
N LEU A 248 -10.57 -13.19 4.01
CA LEU A 248 -10.99 -11.89 3.49
C LEU A 248 -12.48 -11.65 3.77
N GLN A 249 -12.79 -10.55 4.44
CA GLN A 249 -14.16 -10.12 4.69
C GLN A 249 -14.59 -9.01 3.72
N ASP A 250 -13.76 -7.96 3.58
CA ASP A 250 -14.10 -6.78 2.79
C ASP A 250 -12.84 -6.05 2.29
N CYS A 251 -12.98 -5.29 1.21
CA CYS A 251 -11.95 -4.40 0.68
C CYS A 251 -12.59 -3.15 0.07
N ARG A 252 -12.42 -2.00 0.71
CA ARG A 252 -13.10 -0.73 0.39
C ARG A 252 -12.14 0.37 0.00
N ILE A 253 -12.53 1.14 -1.01
CA ILE A 253 -11.84 2.36 -1.43
C ILE A 253 -12.58 3.56 -0.84
N LEU A 254 -11.90 4.34 0.01
CA LEU A 254 -12.51 5.43 0.77
C LEU A 254 -12.38 6.77 0.03
N SER A 255 -12.96 6.85 -1.17
CA SER A 255 -12.86 8.01 -2.07
C SER A 255 -13.45 9.31 -1.50
N LYS A 256 -14.19 9.25 -0.38
CA LYS A 256 -14.64 10.44 0.37
C LYS A 256 -13.50 11.25 0.99
N TYR A 257 -12.35 10.63 1.32
CA TYR A 257 -11.24 11.32 1.99
C TYR A 257 -10.21 11.91 1.01
N GLY A 258 -10.06 13.22 1.05
CA GLY A 258 -9.45 14.08 0.02
C GLY A 258 -8.07 14.66 0.33
N GLY A 259 -7.51 14.42 1.51
CA GLY A 259 -6.27 15.07 1.98
C GLY A 259 -5.01 14.70 1.21
N SER A 260 -5.05 13.65 0.36
CA SER A 260 -4.00 13.27 -0.60
C SER A 260 -4.52 13.30 -2.07
N ASP A 261 -3.63 13.26 -3.05
CA ASP A 261 -4.01 12.89 -4.44
C ASP A 261 -4.43 11.42 -4.51
N HIS A 262 -4.05 10.64 -3.51
CA HIS A 262 -4.59 9.32 -3.24
C HIS A 262 -5.79 9.37 -2.26
N CYS A 263 -6.53 8.27 -2.13
CA CYS A 263 -7.45 8.02 -1.03
C CYS A 263 -7.11 6.70 -0.32
N PRO A 264 -7.49 6.53 0.96
CA PRO A 264 -7.24 5.28 1.68
C PRO A 264 -7.95 4.08 1.04
N VAL A 265 -7.34 2.91 1.19
CA VAL A 265 -7.96 1.60 0.93
C VAL A 265 -7.93 0.82 2.25
N VAL A 266 -9.04 0.20 2.62
CA VAL A 266 -9.17 -0.60 3.83
C VAL A 266 -9.49 -2.04 3.43
N CYS A 267 -8.82 -2.99 4.06
CA CYS A 267 -9.07 -4.42 3.89
C CYS A 267 -9.32 -5.03 5.27
N SER A 268 -10.43 -5.73 5.41
CA SER A 268 -10.85 -6.38 6.66
C SER A 268 -10.76 -7.88 6.51
N MET A 269 -10.25 -8.56 7.53
CA MET A 269 -10.10 -10.00 7.57
C MET A 269 -10.60 -10.53 8.91
N PHE A 270 -11.26 -11.69 8.87
CA PHE A 270 -11.45 -12.51 10.06
C PHE A 270 -10.16 -13.28 10.33
N ILE A 271 -9.81 -13.44 11.60
CA ILE A 271 -8.64 -14.18 12.10
C ILE A 271 -9.12 -15.17 13.16
#